data_AF-A0A2X3F2E9-F1
#
_entry.id   AF-A0A2X3F2E9-F1
#
_cell.length_a   1.000
_cell.length_b   1.000
_cell.length_c   1.000
_cell.angle_alpha   90.00
_cell.angle_beta   90.00
_cell.angle_gamma   90.00
#
_symmetry.space_group_name_H-M   'P 1'
#
loop_
_entity.id
_entity.type
_entity.pdbx_description
1 polymer ?
#
loop_
_entity_poly.entity_id
_entity_poly.type
_entity_poly.pdbx_seq_one_letter_code
_entity_poly.pdbx_strand_id
1 'polypeptide(L)' 'MIQLWVNLPAKDKMASPGYQSITAGTIPTVALANGAGQVRVIGRPV' A
#
# COMPACT_ATOMS: atom_id res chain seq x y z
N MET A 1 11.29 -0.92 10.13
CA MET A 1 10.02 -1.65 10.37
C MET A 1 8.95 -0.63 10.66
N ILE A 2 7.80 -0.68 9.98
CA ILE A 2 6.66 0.23 10.19
C ILE A 2 5.39 -0.62 10.23
N GLN A 3 4.45 -0.28 11.11
CA GLN A 3 3.11 -0.84 11.15
C GLN A 3 2.10 0.30 11.07
N LEU A 4 1.12 0.18 10.16
CA LEU A 4 0.06 1.17 9.95
C LEU A 4 -1.29 0.48 10.06
N TRP A 5 -2.21 1.07 10.82
CA TRP A 5 -3.59 0.63 10.90
C TRP A 5 -4.48 1.60 10.13
N VAL A 6 -5.30 1.08 9.23
CA VAL A 6 -6.26 1.86 8.44
C VAL A 6 -7.65 1.41 8.87
N ASN A 7 -8.49 2.36 9.30
CA ASN A 7 -9.86 2.05 9.71
C ASN A 7 -10.73 1.75 8.47
N LEU A 8 -11.68 0.83 8.63
CA LEU A 8 -12.68 0.53 7.62
C LEU A 8 -13.92 1.41 7.79
N PRO A 9 -14.57 1.83 6.68
CA PRO A 9 -15.90 2.42 6.72
C PRO A 9 -16.89 1.51 7.45
N ALA A 10 -17.91 2.09 8.09
CA ALA A 10 -18.85 1.35 8.93
C ALA A 10 -19.49 0.15 8.22
N LYS A 11 -19.88 0.32 6.95
CA LYS A 11 -20.49 -0.74 6.12
C LYS A 11 -19.56 -1.94 5.86
N ASP A 12 -18.24 -1.73 5.91
CA ASP A 12 -17.24 -2.75 5.56
C ASP A 12 -16.64 -3.43 6.80
N LYS A 13 -17.02 -3.01 8.02
CA LYS A 13 -16.43 -3.50 9.29
C LYS A 13 -16.64 -4.99 9.55
N MET A 14 -17.70 -5.56 8.97
CA MET A 14 -18.06 -6.98 9.15
C MET A 14 -17.74 -7.81 7.89
N ALA A 15 -16.96 -7.27 6.95
CA ALA A 15 -16.49 -8.03 5.80
C ALA A 15 -15.63 -9.23 6.25
N SER A 16 -15.64 -10.29 5.45
CA SER A 16 -14.74 -11.43 5.69
C SER A 16 -13.28 -10.97 5.69
N PRO A 17 -12.43 -11.52 6.56
CA PRO A 17 -11.02 -11.13 6.63
C PRO A 17 -10.31 -11.44 5.31
N GLY A 18 -9.40 -10.55 4.92
CA GLY A 18 -8.58 -10.70 3.72
C GLY A 18 -7.11 -10.40 4.01
N TYR A 19 -6.22 -11.21 3.45
CA TYR A 19 -4.77 -11.02 3.54
C TYR A 19 -4.19 -10.78 2.16
N GLN A 20 -3.30 -9.80 2.05
CA GLN A 20 -2.56 -9.52 0.82
C GLN A 20 -1.06 -9.55 1.14
N SER A 21 -0.36 -10.56 0.62
CA SER A 21 1.10 -10.59 0.65
C SER A 21 1.65 -9.54 -0.29
N ILE A 22 2.42 -8.59 0.24
CA ILE A 22 3.09 -7.55 -0.55
C ILE A 22 4.59 -7.78 -0.43
N THR A 23 5.23 -8.24 -1.51
CA THR A 23 6.68 -8.49 -1.56
C THR A 23 7.39 -7.34 -2.25
N ALA A 24 8.70 -7.20 -2.02
CA ALA A 24 9.49 -6.12 -2.61
C ALA A 24 9.37 -6.05 -4.15
N GLY A 25 9.37 -7.21 -4.82
CA GLY A 25 9.27 -7.28 -6.28
C GLY A 25 7.90 -6.89 -6.85
N THR A 26 6.86 -6.82 -6.02
CA THR A 26 5.50 -6.42 -6.44
C THR A 26 5.21 -4.93 -6.26
N ILE A 27 6.07 -4.20 -5.55
CA ILE A 27 5.86 -2.78 -5.24
C ILE A 27 6.51 -1.92 -6.34
N PRO A 28 5.73 -1.19 -7.15
CA PRO A 28 6.28 -0.29 -8.17
C PRO A 28 7.14 0.79 -7.54
N THR A 29 8.28 1.08 -8.17
CA THR A 29 9.17 2.18 -7.79
C THR A 29 9.21 3.20 -8.92
N VAL A 30 9.00 4.47 -8.57
CA VAL A 30 8.97 5.60 -9.51
C VAL A 30 10.09 6.57 -9.14
N ALA A 31 10.94 6.92 -10.11
CA ALA A 31 11.96 7.95 -9.93
C ALA A 31 11.32 9.34 -9.96
N LEU A 32 11.74 10.21 -9.05
CA LEU A 32 11.31 11.61 -9.01
C LEU A 32 12.20 12.47 -9.92
N ALA A 33 11.61 13.53 -10.46
CA ALA A 33 12.31 14.47 -11.33
C ALA A 33 13.54 15.10 -10.65
N ASN A 34 14.49 15.55 -11.47
CA ASN A 34 15.69 16.27 -11.02
C ASN A 34 16.54 15.51 -9.98
N GLY A 35 16.46 14.18 -9.96
CA GLY A 35 17.20 13.37 -9.00
C GLY A 35 16.68 13.47 -7.56
N ALA A 36 15.43 13.89 -7.36
CA ALA A 36 14.85 14.08 -6.02
C ALA A 36 14.57 12.77 -5.24
N GLY A 37 14.98 11.61 -5.76
CA GLY A 37 14.85 10.31 -5.13
C GLY A 37 13.84 9.40 -5.83
N GLN A 38 13.26 8.47 -5.06
CA GLN A 38 12.35 7.44 -5.58
C GLN A 38 11.17 7.23 -4.62
N VAL A 39 10.00 6.91 -5.19
CA VAL A 39 8.77 6.62 -4.46
C VAL A 39 8.36 5.17 -4.70
N ARG A 40 7.92 4.50 -3.64
CA ARG A 40 7.35 3.15 -3.70
C ARG A 40 5.84 3.23 -3.51
N VAL A 41 5.06 2.73 -4.47
CA VAL A 41 3.60 2.82 -4.44
C VAL A 41 3.03 1.56 -3.78
N ILE A 42 2.46 1.70 -2.58
CA ILE A 42 1.95 0.58 -1.77
C ILE A 42 0.42 0.66 -1.70
N GLY A 43 -0.24 -0.41 -2.13
CA GLY A 43 -1.71 -0.52 -2.19
C GLY A 43 -2.18 -0.99 -3.57
N ARG A 44 -3.48 -1.23 -3.72
CA ARG A 44 -4.10 -1.42 -5.03
C ARG A 44 -4.57 -0.06 -5.58
N PRO A 45 -4.44 0.21 -6.88
CA PRO A 45 -5.20 1.28 -7.50
C PRO A 45 -6.69 0.94 -7.34
N VAL A 46 -7.43 1.85 -6.74
CA VAL A 46 -8.91 1.81 -6.67
C VAL A 46 -9.51 2.28 -7.98
#